data_AF-A0A448ZC99-F1
#
_entry.id   AF-A0A448ZC99-F1
#
_cell.length_a   1.000
_cell.length_b   1.000
_cell.length_c   1.000
_cell.angle_alpha   90.00
_cell.angle_beta   90.00
_cell.angle_gamma   90.00
#
_symmetry.space_group_name_H-M   'P 1'
#
loop_
_entity.id
_entity.type
_entity.pdbx_description
1 polymer ?
#
loop_
_entity_poly.entity_id
_entity_poly.type
_entity_poly.pdbx_seq_one_letter_code
_entity_poly.pdbx_strand_id
1 'polypeptide(L)' 'MENKEGFNETIVEPLRQFAKDSVHLVKKCTKPDRKEFTRIAQATLVGFAIMGFIGFFVKLVHIPINNILVGN' A
#
# COMPACT_ATOMS: atom_id res chain seq x y z
N MET A 1 -0.71 28.91 33.25
CA MET A 1 -0.67 28.52 31.83
C MET A 1 0.61 27.70 31.59
N GLU A 2 0.83 26.65 32.40
CA GLU A 2 2.14 25.97 32.56
C GLU A 2 2.21 24.60 31.84
N ASN A 3 1.08 24.12 31.29
CA ASN A 3 0.96 22.78 30.70
C ASN A 3 1.12 22.74 29.15
N LYS A 4 1.71 23.77 28.52
CA LYS A 4 1.98 23.78 27.07
C LYS A 4 3.46 23.70 26.71
N GLU A 5 4.36 24.12 27.61
CA GLU A 5 5.80 24.17 27.31
C GLU A 5 6.47 22.81 27.57
N GLY A 6 6.12 22.12 28.67
CA GLY A 6 6.59 20.76 28.95
C GLY A 6 6.09 19.69 27.97
N PHE A 7 4.90 19.86 27.38
CA PHE A 7 4.37 18.93 26.36
C PHE A 7 5.10 19.09 25.01
N ASN A 8 5.43 20.32 24.62
CA ASN A 8 6.18 20.56 23.38
C ASN A 8 7.61 20.03 23.49
N GLU A 9 8.34 20.30 24.57
CA GLU A 9 9.70 19.77 24.69
C GLU A 9 9.74 18.25 24.85
N THR A 10 8.83 17.65 25.63
CA THR A 10 8.86 16.19 25.85
C THR A 10 8.39 15.38 24.64
N ILE A 11 7.56 15.93 23.74
CA ILE A 11 7.00 15.19 22.60
C ILE A 11 7.52 15.70 21.24
N VAL A 12 7.73 17.01 21.07
CA VAL A 12 8.16 17.57 19.78
C VAL A 12 9.64 17.34 19.52
N GLU A 13 10.50 17.43 20.53
CA GLU A 13 11.93 17.10 20.41
C GLU A 13 12.18 15.67 19.90
N PRO A 14 11.62 14.60 20.54
CA PRO A 14 11.85 13.23 20.06
C PRO A 14 11.23 12.97 18.69
N LEU A 15 10.09 13.58 18.37
CA LEU A 15 9.50 13.47 17.02
C LEU A 15 10.35 14.16 15.96
N ARG A 16 10.95 15.31 16.28
CA ARG A 16 11.83 16.04 15.37
C ARG A 16 13.12 15.27 15.13
N GLN A 17 13.68 14.63 16.17
CA GLN A 17 14.82 13.74 16.06
C GLN A 17 14.48 12.50 15.21
N PHE A 18 13.34 11.85 15.49
CA PHE A 18 12.85 10.70 14.71
C PHE A 18 12.63 11.01 13.23
N ALA A 19 12.06 12.18 12.92
CA ALA A 19 11.89 12.61 11.54
C ALA A 19 13.23 12.81 10.83
N LYS A 20 14.22 13.39 11.53
CA LYS A 20 15.58 13.57 11.02
C LYS A 20 16.27 12.23 10.75
N ASP A 21 16.14 11.29 11.67
CA ASP A 21 16.71 9.95 11.55
C ASP A 21 16.03 9.11 10.46
N SER A 22 14.71 9.25 10.31
CA SER A 22 13.93 8.61 9.24
C SER A 22 14.40 9.06 7.85
N VAL A 23 14.65 10.36 7.67
CA VAL A 23 15.19 10.89 6.40
C VAL A 23 16.61 10.37 6.16
N HIS A 24 17.42 10.25 7.20
CA HIS A 24 18.77 9.72 7.08
C HIS A 24 18.75 8.24 6.65
N LEU A 25 17.84 7.45 7.23
CA LEU A 25 17.64 6.05 6.89
C LEU A 25 17.25 5.89 5.41
N VAL A 26 16.24 6.62 4.94
CA VAL A 26 15.77 6.54 3.54
C VAL A 26 16.86 6.94 2.54
N LYS A 27 17.76 7.85 2.93
CA LYS A 27 18.93 8.22 2.12
C LYS A 27 20.02 7.14 2.12
N LYS A 28 20.15 6.37 3.20
CA LYS A 28 21.10 5.26 3.34
C LYS A 28 20.64 4.00 2.61
N CYS A 29 19.32 3.78 2.49
CA CYS A 29 18.76 2.64 1.76
C CYS A 29 19.16 2.65 0.28
N THR A 30 19.55 1.48 -0.23
CA THR A 30 19.77 1.26 -1.66
C THR A 30 18.45 1.45 -2.40
N LYS A 31 18.37 2.48 -3.26
CA LYS A 31 17.20 2.68 -4.11
C LYS A 31 17.22 1.64 -5.23
N PRO A 32 16.09 0.99 -5.53
CA PRO A 32 16.02 0.02 -6.61
C PRO A 32 16.38 0.69 -7.93
N ASP A 33 17.18 0.00 -8.75
CA ASP A 33 17.51 0.48 -10.09
C ASP A 33 16.30 0.37 -11.03
N ARG A 34 16.33 1.10 -12.16
CA ARG A 34 15.26 1.06 -13.17
C ARG A 34 14.98 -0.35 -13.68
N LYS A 35 16.02 -1.19 -13.82
CA LYS A 35 15.87 -2.58 -14.26
C LYS A 35 15.14 -3.44 -13.23
N GLU A 36 15.47 -3.29 -11.95
CA GLU A 36 14.84 -4.03 -10.85
C GLU A 36 13.38 -3.61 -10.70
N PHE A 37 13.12 -2.30 -10.74
CA PHE A 37 11.75 -1.78 -10.67
C PHE A 37 10.88 -2.29 -11.81
N THR A 38 11.42 -2.32 -13.04
CA THR A 38 10.68 -2.82 -14.21
C THR A 38 10.35 -4.31 -14.07
N ARG A 39 11.30 -5.12 -13.57
CA ARG A 39 11.08 -6.56 -13.36
C ARG A 39 9.99 -6.82 -12.31
N ILE A 40 10.02 -6.08 -11.20
CA ILE A 40 9.00 -6.18 -10.15
C ILE A 40 7.64 -5.71 -10.69
N ALA A 41 7.60 -4.56 -11.37
CA ALA A 41 6.37 -4.03 -11.95
C ALA A 41 5.72 -4.98 -12.96
N GLN A 42 6.53 -5.63 -13.81
CA GLN A 42 6.04 -6.65 -14.73
C GLN A 42 5.44 -7.85 -14.01
N ALA A 43 6.13 -8.38 -12.99
CA ALA A 43 5.62 -9.51 -12.21
C ALA A 43 4.30 -9.16 -11.47
N THR A 44 4.23 -7.97 -10.87
CA THR A 44 3.01 -7.48 -10.20
C THR A 44 1.87 -7.27 -11.19
N LEU A 45 2.15 -6.72 -12.38
CA LEU A 45 1.14 -6.50 -13.41
C LEU A 45 0.52 -7.81 -13.89
N VAL A 46 1.33 -8.85 -14.09
CA VAL A 46 0.83 -10.19 -14.47
C VAL A 46 -0.04 -10.77 -13.36
N GLY A 47 0.40 -10.67 -12.09
CA GLY A 47 -0.40 -11.12 -10.95
C GLY A 47 -1.74 -10.39 -10.85
N PHE A 48 -1.74 -9.07 -11.02
CA PHE A 48 -2.96 -8.26 -11.01
C PHE A 48 -3.91 -8.65 -12.16
N ALA A 49 -3.38 -8.88 -13.36
CA ALA A 49 -4.17 -9.31 -14.51
C ALA A 49 -4.83 -10.68 -14.25
N ILE A 50 -4.12 -11.64 -13.68
CA ILE A 50 -4.67 -12.97 -13.34
C ILE A 50 -5.79 -12.85 -12.30
N MET A 51 -5.55 -12.13 -11.19
CA MET A 51 -6.55 -11.97 -10.13
C MET A 51 -7.80 -11.21 -10.64
N GLY A 52 -7.59 -10.18 -11.46
CA GLY A 52 -8.67 -9.43 -12.10
C GLY A 52 -9.49 -10.30 -13.06
N PHE A 53 -8.82 -11.13 -13.86
CA PHE A 53 -9.48 -12.03 -14.79
C PHE A 53 -10.31 -13.08 -14.05
N ILE A 54 -9.74 -13.75 -13.04
CA ILE A 54 -10.47 -14.74 -12.23
C ILE A 54 -11.72 -14.12 -11.61
N GLY A 55 -11.61 -12.92 -11.01
CA GLY A 55 -12.75 -12.21 -10.44
C GLY A 55 -13.84 -11.85 -11.45
N PHE A 56 -13.44 -11.47 -12.68
CA PHE A 56 -14.38 -11.18 -13.77
C PHE A 56 -15.17 -12.42 -14.19
N PHE A 57 -14.50 -13.56 -14.42
CA PHE A 57 -15.16 -14.80 -14.82
C PHE A 57 -16.07 -15.37 -13.74
N VAL A 58 -15.66 -15.33 -12.48
CA VAL A 58 -16.51 -15.74 -11.35
C VAL A 58 -17.79 -14.90 -11.31
N LYS A 59 -17.68 -13.57 -11.44
CA LYS A 59 -18.86 -12.70 -11.50
C LYS A 59 -19.74 -12.98 -12.72
N LEU A 60 -19.15 -13.16 -13.90
CA LEU A 60 -19.89 -13.44 -15.12
C LEU A 60 -20.72 -14.72 -15.03
N VAL A 61 -20.19 -15.78 -14.40
CA VAL A 61 -20.91 -17.05 -14.23
C VAL A 61 -21.98 -16.95 -13.15
N HIS A 62 -21.74 -16.19 -12.08
CA HIS A 62 -22.69 -16.07 -10.98
C HIS A 62 -23.92 -15.19 -11.33
N ILE A 63 -23.81 -14.20 -12.22
CA ILE A 63 -24.95 -13.35 -12.64
C ILE A 63 -26.10 -14.17 -13.27
N PRO A 64 -25.90 -15.00 -14.30
CA PRO A 64 -26.96 -15.81 -14.89
C PRO A 64 -27.46 -16.90 -13.94
N ILE A 65 -26.57 -17.51 -13.13
CA ILE A 65 -26.94 -18.51 -12.13
C ILE A 65 -27.89 -17.89 -11.10
N ASN A 66 -27.57 -16.70 -10.56
CA ASN A 66 -28.43 -16.02 -9.62
C ASN A 66 -29.78 -15.63 -10.25
N ASN A 67 -29.79 -15.18 -11.51
CA ASN A 67 -31.03 -14.86 -12.22
C ASN A 67 -31.94 -16.07 -12.46
N ILE A 68 -31.38 -17.26 -12.70
CA ILE A 68 -32.15 -18.51 -12.87
C ILE A 68 -32.64 -19.07 -11.51
N LEU A 69 -31.82 -18.99 -10.46
CA LEU A 69 -32.17 -19.52 -9.13
C LEU A 69 -33.14 -18.64 -8.33
N VAL A 70 -33.04 -17.31 -8.47
CA VAL A 70 -33.89 -16.35 -7.73
C VAL A 70 -35.12 -15.93 -8.52
N GLY A 71 -35.11 -16.14 -9.84
CA GLY A 71 -36.13 -15.68 -10.79
C GLY A 71 -37.31 -16.64 -10.94
N ASN A 72 -37.72 -17.29 -9.85
CA ASN A 72 -38.94 -18.10 -9.78
C ASN A 72 -39.76 -17.72 -8.55
#